data_AF-A0A645FC80-F1
#
_entry.id   AF-A0A645FC80-F1
#
_cell.length_a   1.000
_cell.length_b   1.000
_cell.length_c   1.000
_cell.angle_alpha   90.00
_cell.angle_beta   90.00
_cell.angle_gamma   90.00
#
_symmetry.space_group_name_H-M   'P 1'
#
loop_
_entity.id
_entity.type
_entity.pdbx_description
1 polymer ?
#
loop_
_entity_poly.entity_id
_entity_poly.type
_entity_poly.pdbx_seq_one_letter_code
_entity_poly.pdbx_strand_id
1 'polypeptide(L)'
;MSMYGVNSSIPKTLVRYLVKWYADEETEGDIKTALLDVCDTPVSPELLPPDKEGNIQQFTEKAVGSYDLNDFFLYNMMRNGYEPEKIYFLARKAFKGEFSDEVILETLKKFYKRFFTQQFKRSCMPDGVKVGSVSLSPRGDWRMPSDASYNLWLKKLDNLK
;
A
#
# COMPACT_ATOMS: atom_id res chain seq x y z
N MET A 1 -11.58 16.28 4.68
CA MET A 1 -11.93 15.10 5.51
C MET A 1 -13.25 14.57 5.02
N SER A 2 -13.40 13.25 4.85
CA SER A 2 -14.69 12.64 4.54
C SER A 2 -15.49 12.37 5.83
N MET A 3 -16.81 12.23 5.71
CA MET A 3 -17.68 11.84 6.84
C MET A 3 -17.59 10.32 7.11
N TYR A 4 -17.37 9.52 6.06
CA TYR A 4 -17.24 8.06 6.15
C TYR A 4 -16.22 7.56 5.12
N GLY A 5 -15.36 6.63 5.50
CA GLY A 5 -14.27 6.08 4.70
C GLY A 5 -14.59 4.69 4.16
N VAL A 6 -15.32 4.63 3.04
CA VAL A 6 -15.76 3.36 2.41
C VAL A 6 -14.60 2.44 2.00
N ASN A 7 -13.47 3.03 1.58
CA ASN A 7 -12.29 2.30 1.11
C ASN A 7 -11.17 2.22 2.17
N SER A 8 -11.45 2.61 3.42
CA SER A 8 -10.43 2.75 4.47
C SER A 8 -9.74 1.44 4.87
N SER A 9 -10.37 0.30 4.59
CA SER A 9 -9.87 -1.05 4.91
C SER A 9 -9.51 -1.88 3.67
N ILE A 10 -9.55 -1.30 2.46
CA ILE A 10 -9.30 -2.02 1.20
C ILE A 10 -7.86 -1.73 0.75
N PRO A 11 -6.96 -2.73 0.72
CA PRO A 11 -5.59 -2.56 0.21
C PRO A 11 -5.58 -2.14 -1.26
N LYS A 12 -4.53 -1.43 -1.68
CA LYS A 12 -4.48 -0.85 -3.03
C LYS A 12 -4.47 -1.91 -4.12
N THR A 13 -3.80 -3.04 -3.85
CA THR A 13 -3.81 -4.22 -4.70
C THR A 13 -5.23 -4.74 -4.93
N LEU A 14 -6.05 -4.83 -3.87
CA LEU A 14 -7.42 -5.35 -3.94
C LEU A 14 -8.38 -4.41 -4.70
N VAL A 15 -8.20 -3.09 -4.62
CA VAL A 15 -9.09 -2.12 -5.31
C VAL A 15 -9.16 -2.41 -6.81
N ARG A 16 -8.01 -2.67 -7.47
CA ARG A 16 -7.99 -2.97 -8.91
C ARG A 16 -8.79 -4.23 -9.23
N TYR A 17 -8.64 -5.28 -8.43
CA TYR A 17 -9.40 -6.52 -8.61
C TYR A 17 -10.90 -6.31 -8.43
N LEU A 18 -11.32 -5.52 -7.43
CA LEU A 18 -12.74 -5.25 -7.19
C LEU A 18 -13.39 -4.47 -8.34
N VAL A 19 -12.71 -3.43 -8.84
CA VAL A 19 -13.24 -2.63 -9.96
C VAL A 19 -13.32 -3.49 -11.23
N LYS A 20 -12.26 -4.27 -11.52
CA LYS A 20 -12.25 -5.16 -12.67
C LYS A 20 -13.35 -6.22 -12.59
N TRP A 21 -13.47 -6.89 -11.45
CA TRP A 21 -14.51 -7.90 -11.24
C TRP A 21 -15.91 -7.31 -11.43
N TYR A 22 -16.18 -6.14 -10.86
CA TYR A 22 -17.46 -5.47 -11.01
C TYR A 22 -17.73 -5.07 -12.46
N ALA A 23 -16.71 -4.57 -13.17
CA ALA A 23 -16.82 -4.25 -14.59
C ALA A 23 -17.16 -5.49 -15.42
N ASP A 24 -16.53 -6.62 -15.11
CA ASP A 24 -16.68 -7.86 -15.86
C ASP A 24 -18.01 -8.57 -15.64
N GLU A 25 -18.48 -8.64 -14.38
CA GLU A 25 -19.63 -9.47 -13.97
C GLU A 25 -20.95 -8.68 -13.81
N GLU A 26 -20.88 -7.40 -13.45
CA GLU A 26 -22.07 -6.63 -13.00
C GLU A 26 -22.41 -5.47 -13.95
N THR A 27 -21.65 -5.29 -15.04
CA THR A 27 -21.86 -4.17 -15.97
C THR A 27 -21.71 -4.57 -17.44
N GLU A 28 -22.34 -3.80 -18.31
CA GLU A 28 -22.28 -3.97 -19.77
C GLU A 28 -22.17 -2.61 -20.47
N GLY A 29 -21.86 -2.64 -21.78
CA GLY A 29 -21.81 -1.46 -22.64
C GLY A 29 -20.80 -0.40 -22.18
N ASP A 30 -21.20 0.86 -22.22
CA ASP A 30 -20.33 2.01 -21.97
C ASP A 30 -19.73 2.02 -20.56
N ILE A 31 -20.47 1.51 -19.55
CA ILE A 31 -20.00 1.47 -18.15
C ILE A 31 -18.83 0.50 -18.03
N LYS A 32 -18.95 -0.70 -18.62
CA LYS A 32 -17.88 -1.70 -18.61
C LYS A 32 -16.62 -1.15 -19.26
N THR A 33 -16.77 -0.54 -20.45
CA THR A 33 -15.65 0.07 -21.18
C THR A 33 -14.96 1.15 -20.34
N ALA A 34 -15.72 2.04 -19.70
CA ALA A 34 -15.17 3.09 -18.85
C ALA A 34 -14.43 2.54 -17.61
N LEU A 35 -14.97 1.52 -16.94
CA LEU A 35 -14.32 0.93 -15.76
C LEU A 35 -13.03 0.18 -16.12
N LEU A 36 -13.01 -0.50 -17.26
CA LEU A 36 -11.80 -1.17 -17.76
C LEU A 36 -10.73 -0.14 -18.14
N ASP A 37 -11.10 0.96 -18.79
CA ASP A 37 -10.19 2.07 -19.10
C ASP A 37 -9.56 2.68 -17.83
N VAL A 38 -10.36 2.85 -16.77
CA VAL A 38 -9.85 3.29 -15.45
C VAL A 38 -8.87 2.27 -14.86
N CYS A 39 -9.08 0.97 -15.05
CA CYS A 39 -8.17 -0.07 -14.56
C CYS A 39 -6.84 -0.10 -15.32
N ASP A 40 -6.88 0.13 -16.63
CA ASP A 40 -5.73 0.10 -17.53
C ASP A 40 -4.90 1.38 -17.45
N THR A 41 -5.51 2.49 -17.00
CA THR A 41 -4.80 3.76 -16.77
C THR A 41 -3.72 3.60 -15.69
N PRO A 42 -2.43 3.90 -15.99
CA PRO A 42 -1.36 3.85 -15.01
C PRO A 42 -1.60 4.82 -13.84
N VAL A 43 -1.29 4.38 -12.61
CA VAL A 43 -1.47 5.22 -11.42
C VAL A 43 -0.38 6.29 -11.38
N SER A 44 -0.80 7.54 -11.59
CA SER A 44 0.03 8.74 -11.61
C SER A 44 -0.39 9.73 -10.51
N PRO A 45 0.53 10.46 -9.86
CA PRO A 45 0.20 11.67 -9.13
C PRO A 45 -0.18 12.78 -10.13
N GLU A 46 -1.46 12.87 -10.46
CA GLU A 46 -2.07 13.89 -11.33
C GLU A 46 -1.82 15.35 -10.88
N LEU A 47 -1.34 15.56 -9.65
CA LEU A 47 -1.08 16.86 -9.07
C LEU A 47 0.14 17.59 -9.66
N LEU A 48 0.97 16.91 -10.45
CA LEU A 48 2.09 17.53 -11.15
C LEU A 48 1.75 17.62 -12.64
N PRO A 49 1.93 18.79 -13.28
CA PRO A 49 1.64 18.94 -14.69
C PRO A 49 2.46 17.90 -15.48
N PRO A 50 1.85 17.29 -16.51
CA PRO A 50 2.60 16.46 -17.45
C PRO A 50 3.73 17.30 -18.08
N ASP A 51 4.75 16.62 -18.59
CA ASP A 51 5.83 17.32 -19.29
C ASP A 51 5.32 18.07 -20.53
N LYS A 52 6.19 18.86 -21.17
CA LYS A 52 5.85 19.61 -22.39
C LYS A 52 5.39 18.72 -23.56
N GLU A 53 5.58 17.41 -23.47
CA GLU A 53 5.19 16.41 -24.46
C GLU A 53 3.96 15.59 -24.03
N GLY A 54 3.35 15.90 -22.88
CA GLY A 54 2.17 15.22 -22.36
C GLY A 54 2.47 13.94 -21.56
N ASN A 55 3.74 13.59 -21.34
CA ASN A 55 4.11 12.40 -20.60
C ASN A 55 4.04 12.64 -19.08
N ILE A 56 3.57 11.63 -18.37
CA ILE A 56 3.48 11.60 -16.92
C ILE A 56 4.90 11.49 -16.33
N GLN A 57 5.38 12.53 -15.65
CA GLN A 57 6.77 12.59 -15.16
C GLN A 57 7.04 11.78 -13.87
N GLN A 58 6.03 11.47 -13.06
CA GLN A 58 6.22 10.71 -11.81
C GLN A 58 5.22 9.56 -11.70
N PHE A 59 5.71 8.38 -11.35
CA PHE A 59 4.88 7.29 -10.84
C PHE A 59 4.94 7.37 -9.32
N THR A 60 3.79 7.40 -8.64
CA THR A 60 3.68 7.46 -7.16
C THR A 60 4.46 6.34 -6.48
N GLU A 61 4.63 5.21 -7.18
CA GLU A 61 5.46 4.07 -6.78
C GLU A 61 6.94 4.42 -6.62
N LYS A 62 7.49 5.42 -7.31
CA LYS A 62 8.89 5.85 -7.08
C LYS A 62 9.09 6.41 -5.67
N ALA A 63 8.06 7.04 -5.09
CA ALA A 63 8.13 7.63 -3.76
C ALA A 63 7.77 6.65 -2.62
N VAL A 64 6.91 5.67 -2.89
CA VAL A 64 6.37 4.73 -1.88
C VAL A 64 6.98 3.32 -1.98
N GLY A 65 7.45 2.94 -3.17
CA GLY A 65 7.68 1.55 -3.58
C GLY A 65 6.43 0.91 -4.18
N SER A 66 6.58 -0.29 -4.77
CA SER A 66 5.46 -1.07 -5.34
C SER A 66 4.35 -1.28 -4.32
N TYR A 67 3.09 -1.17 -4.75
CA TYR A 67 1.94 -1.45 -3.90
C TYR A 67 1.88 -2.93 -3.50
N ASP A 68 2.33 -3.85 -4.36
CA ASP A 68 2.37 -5.28 -4.07
C ASP A 68 3.31 -5.57 -2.90
N LEU A 69 4.50 -4.97 -2.90
CA LEU A 69 5.44 -5.08 -1.78
C LEU A 69 4.86 -4.46 -0.51
N ASN A 70 4.31 -3.25 -0.58
CA ASN A 70 3.77 -2.56 0.60
C ASN A 70 2.58 -3.31 1.22
N ASP A 71 1.65 -3.80 0.41
CA ASP A 71 0.50 -4.57 0.89
C ASP A 71 0.97 -5.94 1.45
N PHE A 72 1.97 -6.58 0.84
CA PHE A 72 2.59 -7.80 1.37
C PHE A 72 3.25 -7.57 2.74
N PHE A 73 4.01 -6.48 2.89
CA PHE A 73 4.65 -6.12 4.16
C PHE A 73 3.59 -5.80 5.22
N LEU A 74 2.58 -5.00 4.86
CA LEU A 74 1.49 -4.63 5.74
C LEU A 74 0.75 -5.86 6.26
N TYR A 75 0.40 -6.79 5.37
CA TYR A 75 -0.27 -8.02 5.74
C TYR A 75 0.57 -8.83 6.73
N ASN A 76 1.83 -9.10 6.44
CA ASN A 76 2.67 -9.92 7.31
C ASN A 76 3.02 -9.23 8.63
N MET A 77 3.16 -7.91 8.64
CA MET A 77 3.36 -7.13 9.85
C MET A 77 2.12 -7.18 10.74
N MET A 78 0.95 -6.89 10.17
CA MET A 78 -0.28 -6.69 10.95
C MET A 78 -0.97 -8.00 11.31
N ARG A 79 -1.11 -8.91 10.34
CA ARG A 79 -1.84 -10.16 10.54
C ARG A 79 -1.01 -11.19 11.31
N ASN A 80 0.29 -11.27 10.99
CA ASN A 80 1.15 -12.33 11.52
C ASN A 80 2.13 -11.84 12.59
N GLY A 81 2.28 -10.53 12.80
CA GLY A 81 3.22 -9.98 13.77
C GLY A 81 4.68 -10.31 13.46
N TYR A 82 5.01 -10.51 12.18
CA TYR A 82 6.37 -10.92 11.81
C TYR A 82 7.37 -9.78 11.92
N GLU A 83 8.57 -10.15 12.35
CA GLU A 83 9.73 -9.26 12.43
C GLU A 83 10.29 -8.92 11.04
N PRO A 84 10.98 -7.77 10.89
CA PRO A 84 11.50 -7.28 9.60
C PRO A 84 12.30 -8.30 8.82
N GLU A 85 13.18 -9.04 9.50
CA GLU A 85 14.07 -10.04 8.90
C GLU A 85 13.27 -11.17 8.25
N LYS A 86 12.19 -11.60 8.91
CA LYS A 86 11.30 -12.63 8.39
C LYS A 86 10.47 -12.12 7.23
N ILE A 87 9.93 -10.91 7.30
CA ILE A 87 9.18 -10.31 6.20
C ILE A 87 10.07 -10.15 4.96
N TYR A 88 11.31 -9.68 5.14
CA TYR A 88 12.29 -9.59 4.07
C TYR A 88 12.56 -10.96 3.44
N PHE A 89 12.85 -11.98 4.25
CA PHE A 89 13.07 -13.34 3.76
C PHE A 89 11.88 -13.88 2.94
N LEU A 90 10.65 -13.70 3.44
CA LEU A 90 9.43 -14.15 2.76
C LEU A 90 9.21 -13.40 1.44
N ALA A 91 9.46 -12.09 1.42
CA ALA A 91 9.30 -11.28 0.23
C ALA A 91 10.27 -11.70 -0.89
N ARG A 92 11.54 -11.97 -0.56
CA ARG A 92 12.53 -12.49 -1.53
C ARG A 92 12.10 -13.80 -2.18
N LYS A 93 11.37 -14.63 -1.44
CA LYS A 93 10.82 -15.89 -1.95
C LYS A 93 9.58 -15.67 -2.79
N ALA A 94 8.65 -14.83 -2.33
CA ALA A 94 7.38 -14.56 -2.99
C ALA A 94 7.57 -13.82 -4.31
N PHE A 95 8.50 -12.87 -4.37
CA PHE A 95 8.74 -11.99 -5.52
C PHE A 95 10.03 -12.34 -6.29
N LYS A 96 10.45 -13.61 -6.22
CA LYS A 96 11.68 -14.07 -6.87
C LYS A 96 11.59 -13.84 -8.39
N GLY A 97 12.52 -13.05 -8.92
CA GLY A 97 12.59 -12.73 -10.35
C GLY A 97 11.76 -11.50 -10.77
N GLU A 98 10.96 -10.95 -9.85
CA GLU A 98 10.18 -9.73 -10.09
C GLU A 98 10.87 -8.50 -9.48
N PHE A 99 11.37 -8.62 -8.25
CA PHE A 99 12.14 -7.57 -7.58
C PHE A 99 13.52 -8.09 -7.17
N SER A 100 14.53 -7.22 -7.26
CA SER A 100 15.85 -7.52 -6.70
C SER A 100 15.82 -7.45 -5.17
N ASP A 101 16.73 -8.16 -4.53
CA ASP A 101 16.85 -8.18 -3.06
C ASP A 101 17.04 -6.76 -2.50
N GLU A 102 17.80 -5.92 -3.20
CA GLU A 102 18.03 -4.51 -2.85
C GLU A 102 16.74 -3.68 -2.92
N VAL A 103 15.93 -3.88 -3.96
CA VAL A 103 14.64 -3.18 -4.12
C VAL A 103 13.68 -3.56 -3.00
N ILE A 104 13.61 -4.84 -2.65
CA ILE A 104 12.77 -5.33 -1.54
C ILE A 104 13.24 -4.70 -0.22
N LEU A 105 14.55 -4.73 0.05
CA LEU A 105 15.12 -4.19 1.28
C LEU A 105 14.86 -2.68 1.42
N GLU A 106 15.16 -1.90 0.38
CA GLU A 106 14.97 -0.45 0.39
C GLU A 106 13.49 -0.08 0.50
N THR A 107 12.59 -0.84 -0.15
CA THR A 107 11.15 -0.62 -0.03
C THR A 107 10.65 -0.96 1.37
N LEU A 108 11.15 -2.02 1.99
CA LEU A 108 10.78 -2.41 3.35
C LEU A 108 11.25 -1.37 4.39
N LYS A 109 12.44 -0.79 4.21
CA LYS A 109 12.91 0.34 5.03
C LYS A 109 12.00 1.56 4.90
N LYS A 110 11.64 1.93 3.66
CA LYS A 110 10.68 3.02 3.40
C LYS A 110 9.31 2.73 4.01
N PHE A 111 8.84 1.50 3.90
CA PHE A 111 7.58 1.04 4.49
C PHE A 111 7.56 1.27 6.00
N TYR A 112 8.53 0.75 6.77
CA TYR A 112 8.55 0.94 8.22
C TYR A 112 8.67 2.42 8.62
N LYS A 113 9.59 3.17 7.99
CA LYS A 113 9.73 4.60 8.28
C LYS A 113 8.41 5.35 8.09
N ARG A 114 7.71 5.11 6.97
CA ARG A 114 6.43 5.77 6.69
C ARG A 114 5.31 5.23 7.55
N PHE A 115 5.25 3.93 7.76
CA PHE A 115 4.23 3.31 8.57
C PHE A 115 4.24 3.91 9.98
N PHE A 116 5.40 4.06 10.62
CA PHE A 116 5.49 4.69 11.93
C PHE A 116 5.22 6.20 11.89
N THR A 117 5.93 6.95 11.04
CA THR A 117 5.83 8.42 11.02
C THR A 117 4.48 8.96 10.56
N GLN A 118 3.67 8.15 9.87
CA GLN A 118 2.33 8.56 9.42
C GLN A 118 1.21 8.10 10.37
N GLN A 119 1.53 7.55 11.55
CA GLN A 119 0.52 7.10 12.51
C GLN A 119 -0.43 8.20 12.97
N PHE A 120 0.06 9.43 13.15
CA PHE A 120 -0.78 10.57 13.53
C PHE A 120 -1.96 10.79 12.57
N LYS A 121 -1.80 10.48 11.28
CA LYS A 121 -2.86 10.59 10.28
C LYS A 121 -3.98 9.58 10.50
N ARG A 122 -3.65 8.40 11.04
CA ARG A 122 -4.63 7.34 11.33
C ARG A 122 -5.34 7.55 12.65
N SER A 123 -4.69 8.19 13.62
CA SER A 123 -5.30 8.51 14.92
C SER A 123 -6.61 9.31 14.79
N CYS A 124 -6.73 10.14 13.76
CA CYS A 124 -7.91 10.98 13.50
C CYS A 124 -8.70 10.55 12.26
N MET A 125 -8.66 9.27 11.87
CA MET A 125 -9.38 8.81 10.67
C MET A 125 -10.91 8.78 10.88
N PRO A 126 -11.71 9.08 9.84
CA PRO A 126 -13.17 8.98 9.88
C PRO A 126 -13.61 7.52 10.07
N ASP A 127 -14.89 7.34 10.41
CA ASP A 127 -15.47 6.00 10.54
C ASP A 127 -15.51 5.28 9.19
N GLY A 128 -15.46 3.95 9.25
CA GLY A 128 -15.42 3.09 8.07
C GLY A 128 -15.56 1.63 8.47
N VAL A 129 -15.85 0.78 7.49
CA VAL A 129 -16.05 -0.66 7.70
C VAL A 129 -14.73 -1.40 7.53
N LYS A 130 -14.47 -2.37 8.41
CA LYS A 130 -13.42 -3.37 8.23
C LYS A 130 -13.92 -4.42 7.24
N VAL A 131 -13.19 -4.60 6.13
CA VAL A 131 -13.56 -5.55 5.07
C VAL A 131 -12.68 -6.80 5.11
N GLY A 132 -11.37 -6.61 5.24
CA GLY A 132 -10.38 -7.68 5.18
C GLY A 132 -9.90 -8.18 6.54
N SER A 133 -8.83 -8.97 6.50
CA SER A 133 -8.16 -9.49 7.71
C SER A 133 -7.38 -8.43 8.49
N VAL A 134 -7.10 -7.28 7.89
CA VAL A 134 -6.30 -6.19 8.46
C VAL A 134 -7.08 -4.88 8.35
N SER A 135 -7.17 -4.14 9.45
CA SER A 135 -7.64 -2.75 9.51
C SER A 135 -6.58 -1.87 10.19
N LEU A 136 -6.55 -0.59 9.84
CA LEU A 136 -5.64 0.39 10.42
C LEU A 136 -6.35 1.39 11.35
N SER A 137 -7.60 1.10 11.71
CA SER A 137 -8.37 1.93 12.62
C SER A 137 -7.77 1.93 14.04
N PRO A 138 -7.54 3.12 14.64
CA PRO A 138 -7.12 3.24 16.03
C PRO A 138 -8.20 2.74 17.01
N ARG A 139 -9.44 2.66 16.53
CA ARG A 139 -10.60 2.16 17.27
C ARG A 139 -10.75 0.63 17.17
N GLY A 140 -10.01 -0.01 16.26
CA GLY A 140 -10.09 -1.44 15.97
C GLY A 140 -8.75 -2.16 16.13
N ASP A 141 -8.24 -2.68 15.01
CA ASP A 141 -7.10 -3.61 14.97
C ASP A 141 -5.73 -2.96 15.28
N TRP A 142 -5.57 -1.64 15.11
CA TRP A 142 -4.24 -1.02 15.17
C TRP A 142 -4.12 0.10 16.21
N ARG A 143 -3.46 -0.20 17.34
CA ARG A 143 -3.20 0.77 18.41
C ARG A 143 -1.70 1.00 18.56
N MET A 144 -1.21 2.12 18.04
CA MET A 144 0.19 2.54 18.15
C MET A 144 0.27 4.03 18.51
N PRO A 145 1.19 4.43 19.42
CA PRO A 145 1.48 5.83 19.68
C PRO A 145 1.88 6.58 18.41
N SER A 146 1.46 7.84 18.26
CA SER A 146 1.74 8.63 17.05
C SER A 146 3.20 9.09 16.95
N ASP A 147 3.92 9.01 18.06
CA ASP A 147 5.32 9.37 18.29
C ASP A 147 6.25 8.15 18.43
N ALA A 148 5.77 6.94 18.12
CA ALA A 148 6.56 5.72 18.17
C ALA A 148 7.78 5.77 17.21
N SER A 149 8.95 5.34 17.70
CA SER A 149 10.19 5.30 16.92
C SER A 149 10.28 4.05 16.04
N TYR A 150 10.66 4.24 14.78
CA TYR A 150 10.93 3.15 13.82
C TYR A 150 12.39 2.66 13.84
N ASN A 151 13.25 3.26 14.67
CA ASN A 151 14.70 3.03 14.62
C ASN A 151 15.09 1.57 14.86
N LEU A 152 14.36 0.86 15.73
CA LEU A 152 14.63 -0.55 16.02
C LEU A 152 14.41 -1.43 14.78
N TRP A 153 13.32 -1.19 14.03
CA TRP A 153 13.00 -1.93 12.81
C TRP A 153 14.05 -1.68 11.72
N LEU A 154 14.53 -0.44 11.56
CA LEU A 154 15.60 -0.16 10.61
C LEU A 154 16.93 -0.77 11.01
N LYS A 155 17.30 -0.70 12.29
CA LYS A 155 18.53 -1.32 12.79
C LYS A 155 18.56 -2.83 12.50
N LYS A 156 17.42 -3.51 12.68
CA LYS A 156 17.27 -4.93 12.31
C LYS A 156 17.55 -5.17 10.83
N LEU A 157 16.97 -4.35 9.95
CA LEU A 157 17.17 -4.44 8.49
C LEU A 157 18.60 -4.07 8.06
N ASP A 158 19.25 -3.11 8.70
CA ASP A 158 20.63 -2.71 8.39
C ASP A 158 21.66 -3.78 8.77
N ASN A 159 21.30 -4.68 9.68
CA ASN A 159 22.12 -5.84 10.07
C ASN A 159 21.99 -7.03 9.11
N LEU A 160 21.07 -6.99 8.13
CA LEU A 160 20.84 -8.07 7.16
C LEU A 160 21.83 -8.06 5.99
N LYS A 161 23.09 -7.70 6.24
CA LYS A 161 24.15 -7.76 5.23
C LYS A 161 24.43 -9.18 4.78
#